data_AF-A0A5E4NRK9-F1
#
_entry.id   AF-A0A5E4NRK9-F1
#
_cell.length_a   1.000
_cell.length_b   1.000
_cell.length_c   1.000
_cell.angle_alpha   90.00
_cell.angle_beta   90.00
_cell.angle_gamma   90.00
#
_symmetry.space_group_name_H-M   'P 1'
#
loop_
_entity.id
_entity.type
_entity.pdbx_description
1 polymer ?
#
loop_
_entity_poly.entity_id
_entity_poly.type
_entity_poly.pdbx_seq_one_letter_code
_entity_poly.pdbx_strand_id
1 'polypeptide(L)'
;MTRVHRKGLNSARLVVRHSTLFSIRTENGYILPVLCFGADILRIDIDLMRFAYSLLIQSVAEGQVRSRCFTIALFYDYCAAYSLFDLYSERQLPTIVNNFLRARRNGICPGETSITWRPVMRTTVERDRQAIADFSDFCIQSEGGFALLPRLDVSKGNSAYVDALRRLARRRTLTRDNNLLYHLSGFSRPAVARQVGIPGRTIQRQSSRAKDFLRIDEIRRVIDKTARVSHKMLLIEAFFCGPRLSEPLHRWRVDTLPGSQRQAIFPDDLPSALPVVLYAHPSQSTYTGRLYSASMD
;
A
#
# COMPACT_ATOMS: atom_id res chain seq x y z
N MET A 1 -9.93 18.59 -48.64
CA MET A 1 -10.94 18.13 -47.66
C MET A 1 -10.24 17.29 -46.59
N THR A 2 -9.98 17.88 -45.43
CA THR A 2 -9.11 17.29 -44.39
C THR A 2 -9.98 16.77 -43.26
N ARG A 3 -10.07 15.44 -43.09
CA ARG A 3 -10.82 14.81 -41.99
C ARG A 3 -10.04 14.95 -40.68
N VAL A 4 -10.53 15.80 -39.79
CA VAL A 4 -10.03 15.90 -38.41
C VAL A 4 -10.63 14.77 -37.59
N HIS A 5 -9.80 13.78 -37.21
CA HIS A 5 -10.17 12.78 -36.21
C HIS A 5 -10.28 13.44 -34.82
N ARG A 6 -11.51 13.76 -34.40
CA ARG A 6 -11.81 14.05 -32.99
C ARG A 6 -11.62 12.76 -32.18
N LYS A 7 -10.44 12.61 -31.55
CA LYS A 7 -10.27 11.68 -30.43
C LYS A 7 -11.26 12.10 -29.34
N GLY A 8 -12.23 11.24 -29.06
CA GLY A 8 -13.20 11.46 -27.99
C GLY A 8 -12.46 11.70 -26.68
N LEU A 9 -12.71 12.87 -26.07
CA LEU A 9 -12.41 13.08 -24.67
C LEU A 9 -13.21 12.03 -23.90
N ASN A 10 -12.52 11.01 -23.39
CA ASN A 10 -13.08 10.13 -22.37
C ASN A 10 -13.47 11.03 -21.20
N SER A 11 -14.76 11.36 -21.09
CA SER A 11 -15.34 11.97 -19.90
C SER A 11 -14.97 11.08 -18.73
N ALA A 12 -14.00 11.52 -17.92
CA ALA A 12 -13.62 10.81 -16.72
C ALA A 12 -14.85 10.80 -15.81
N ARG A 13 -15.61 9.69 -15.83
CA ARG A 13 -16.70 9.49 -14.89
C ARG A 13 -16.06 9.49 -13.50
N LEU A 14 -16.31 10.55 -12.75
CA LEU A 14 -15.95 10.66 -11.35
C LEU A 14 -16.59 9.47 -10.64
N VAL A 15 -15.75 8.54 -10.17
CA VAL A 15 -16.21 7.44 -9.33
C VAL A 15 -16.57 8.07 -8.00
N VAL A 16 -17.86 8.04 -7.66
CA VAL A 16 -18.34 8.52 -6.35
C VAL A 16 -17.69 7.64 -5.30
N ARG A 17 -16.80 8.24 -4.48
CA ARG A 17 -16.21 7.57 -3.32
C ARG A 17 -16.89 8.09 -2.07
N HIS A 18 -17.28 7.17 -1.20
CA HIS A 18 -17.86 7.52 0.09
C HIS A 18 -16.78 7.88 1.12
N SER A 19 -15.54 7.43 0.87
CA SER A 19 -14.39 7.70 1.71
C SER A 19 -13.22 8.30 0.93
N THR A 20 -12.46 9.18 1.59
CA THR A 20 -11.24 9.76 1.03
C THR A 20 -10.10 9.62 2.02
N LEU A 21 -8.94 9.17 1.52
CA LEU A 21 -7.72 9.00 2.32
C LEU A 21 -6.76 10.16 2.05
N PHE A 22 -6.55 10.99 3.06
CA PHE A 22 -5.59 12.10 3.03
C PHE A 22 -4.30 11.72 3.77
N SER A 23 -3.28 12.56 3.64
CA SER A 23 -2.02 12.40 4.37
C SER A 23 -1.75 13.65 5.17
N ILE A 24 -1.58 13.50 6.48
CA ILE A 24 -1.26 14.59 7.40
C ILE A 24 0.16 14.35 7.91
N ARG A 25 0.98 15.41 7.92
CA ARG A 25 2.32 15.35 8.51
C ARG A 25 2.22 15.64 10.00
N THR A 26 2.76 14.75 10.82
CA THR A 26 2.82 14.94 12.28
C THR A 26 3.97 15.86 12.66
N GLU A 27 3.97 16.38 13.89
CA GLU A 27 5.08 17.20 14.44
C GLU A 27 6.41 16.43 14.44
N ASN A 28 6.35 15.10 14.61
CA ASN A 28 7.50 14.21 14.55
C ASN A 28 7.97 13.89 13.11
N GLY A 29 7.36 14.53 12.11
CA GLY A 29 7.73 14.40 10.69
C GLY A 29 7.10 13.22 9.95
N TYR A 30 6.41 12.30 10.64
CA TYR A 30 5.74 11.14 10.02
C TYR A 30 4.56 11.55 9.15
N ILE A 31 4.35 10.83 8.05
CA ILE A 31 3.17 10.99 7.19
C ILE A 31 2.08 9.99 7.60
N LEU A 32 1.01 10.50 8.21
CA LEU A 32 -0.10 9.70 8.71
C LEU A 32 -1.27 9.69 7.71
N PRO A 33 -1.74 8.52 7.24
CA PRO A 33 -2.96 8.43 6.45
C PRO A 33 -4.19 8.66 7.32
N VAL A 34 -5.06 9.57 6.91
CA VAL A 34 -6.32 9.89 7.60
C VAL A 34 -7.49 9.59 6.69
N LEU A 35 -8.36 8.69 7.13
CA LEU A 35 -9.58 8.35 6.42
C LEU A 35 -10.70 9.27 6.88
N CYS A 36 -11.32 9.93 5.91
CA CYS A 36 -12.49 10.75 6.13
C CYS A 36 -13.69 10.19 5.35
N PHE A 37 -14.86 10.23 5.96
CA PHE A 37 -16.12 9.79 5.37
C PHE A 37 -17.26 10.78 5.66
N GLY A 38 -18.25 10.82 4.77
CA GLY A 38 -19.42 11.70 4.87
C GLY A 38 -19.54 12.65 3.67
N ALA A 39 -20.77 12.84 3.20
CA ALA A 39 -21.09 13.75 2.08
C ALA A 39 -21.18 15.21 2.57
N ASP A 40 -21.87 15.44 3.69
CA ASP A 40 -22.14 16.79 4.21
C ASP A 40 -21.31 17.13 5.46
N ILE A 41 -21.04 16.14 6.31
CA ILE A 41 -20.23 16.29 7.52
C ILE A 41 -19.05 15.33 7.44
N LEU A 42 -17.86 15.90 7.31
CA LEU A 42 -16.62 15.13 7.28
C LEU A 42 -16.35 14.51 8.65
N ARG A 43 -16.44 13.19 8.76
CA ARG A 43 -16.06 12.42 9.94
C ARG A 43 -14.72 11.76 9.70
N ILE A 44 -13.86 11.76 10.72
CA ILE A 44 -12.53 11.16 10.68
C ILE A 44 -12.58 9.79 11.36
N ASP A 45 -12.01 8.76 10.73
CA ASP A 45 -11.81 7.46 11.35
C ASP A 45 -10.63 7.51 12.34
N ILE A 46 -10.95 7.69 13.62
CA ILE A 46 -9.93 7.76 14.67
C ILE A 46 -9.22 6.41 14.82
N ASP A 47 -9.91 5.29 14.62
CA ASP A 47 -9.33 3.95 14.82
C ASP A 47 -8.38 3.58 13.70
N LEU A 48 -8.71 3.91 12.45
CA LEU A 48 -7.76 3.75 11.35
C LEU A 48 -6.53 4.65 11.54
N MET A 49 -6.72 5.87 12.04
CA MET A 49 -5.62 6.78 12.32
C MET A 49 -4.69 6.21 13.42
N ARG A 50 -5.27 5.67 14.51
CA ARG A 50 -4.50 5.00 15.57
C ARG A 50 -3.81 3.74 15.06
N PHE A 51 -4.46 2.96 14.21
CA PHE A 51 -3.87 1.80 13.55
C PHE A 51 -2.65 2.20 12.73
N ALA A 52 -2.79 3.21 11.87
CA ALA A 52 -1.71 3.71 11.05
C ALA A 52 -0.52 4.19 11.89
N TYR A 53 -0.80 4.91 12.98
CA TYR A 53 0.21 5.35 13.93
C TYR A 53 0.93 4.17 14.61
N SER A 54 0.18 3.13 15.00
CA SER A 54 0.77 1.93 15.60
C SER A 54 1.72 1.20 14.65
N LEU A 55 1.40 1.17 13.36
CA LEU A 55 2.27 0.58 12.33
C LEU A 55 3.55 1.41 12.15
N LEU A 56 3.45 2.74 12.22
CA LEU A 56 4.62 3.62 12.12
C LEU A 56 5.56 3.45 13.33
N ILE A 57 5.01 3.29 14.54
CA ILE A 57 5.81 2.97 15.74
C ILE A 57 6.54 1.63 15.57
N GLN A 58 5.93 0.67 14.88
CA GLN A 58 6.54 -0.62 14.55
C GLN A 58 7.53 -0.55 13.38
N SER A 59 7.92 0.65 12.94
CA SER A 59 8.84 0.89 11.83
C SER A 59 8.37 0.29 10.49
N VAL A 60 7.06 0.15 10.28
CA VAL A 60 6.51 -0.27 8.99
C VAL A 60 6.66 0.89 7.99
N ALA A 61 7.21 0.60 6.82
CA ALA A 61 7.43 1.61 5.78
C ALA A 61 6.14 2.36 5.41
N GLU A 62 6.21 3.68 5.28
CA GLU A 62 5.03 4.56 5.07
C GLU A 62 4.18 4.13 3.87
N GLY A 63 4.80 3.70 2.78
CA GLY A 63 4.10 3.18 1.59
C GLY A 63 3.25 1.95 1.90
N GLN A 64 3.71 1.07 2.80
CA GLN A 64 2.93 -0.08 3.25
C GLN A 64 1.80 0.34 4.19
N VAL A 65 2.05 1.26 5.12
CA VAL A 65 1.00 1.82 6.00
C VAL A 65 -0.13 2.42 5.17
N ARG A 66 0.22 3.30 4.23
CA ARG A 66 -0.75 3.90 3.30
C ARG A 66 -1.51 2.85 2.51
N SER A 67 -0.81 1.82 1.99
CA SER A 67 -1.46 0.73 1.25
C SER A 67 -2.48 -0.03 2.11
N ARG A 68 -2.16 -0.34 3.37
CA ARG A 68 -3.09 -1.04 4.28
C ARG A 68 -4.30 -0.17 4.61
N CYS A 69 -4.09 1.09 4.96
CA CYS A 69 -5.18 2.04 5.23
C CYS A 69 -6.08 2.24 4.01
N PHE A 70 -5.50 2.27 2.81
CA PHE A 70 -6.27 2.35 1.57
C PHE A 70 -7.15 1.11 1.34
N THR A 71 -6.67 -0.09 1.65
CA THR A 71 -7.51 -1.29 1.61
C THR A 71 -8.70 -1.17 2.58
N ILE A 72 -8.47 -0.69 3.81
CA ILE A 72 -9.57 -0.50 4.77
C ILE A 72 -10.57 0.54 4.26
N ALA A 73 -10.11 1.65 3.69
CA ALA A 73 -10.98 2.64 3.04
C ALA A 73 -11.84 2.03 1.93
N LEU A 74 -11.25 1.19 1.07
CA LEU A 74 -11.99 0.47 0.03
C LEU A 74 -13.03 -0.49 0.61
N PHE A 75 -12.72 -1.12 1.75
CA PHE A 75 -13.68 -1.98 2.44
C PHE A 75 -14.84 -1.16 3.01
N TYR A 76 -14.60 0.03 3.56
CA TYR A 76 -15.66 0.96 3.96
C TYR A 76 -16.52 1.40 2.77
N ASP A 77 -15.91 1.76 1.64
CA ASP A 77 -16.65 2.09 0.41
C ASP A 77 -17.54 0.94 -0.05
N TYR A 78 -17.06 -0.31 0.06
CA TYR A 78 -17.86 -1.50 -0.23
C TYR A 78 -19.06 -1.61 0.70
N CYS A 79 -18.82 -1.53 2.00
CA CYS A 79 -19.88 -1.61 2.99
C CYS A 79 -20.93 -0.52 2.81
N ALA A 80 -20.50 0.70 2.45
CA ALA A 80 -21.39 1.82 2.13
C ALA A 80 -22.24 1.55 0.89
N ALA A 81 -21.61 1.08 -0.20
CA ALA A 81 -22.27 0.86 -1.48
C ALA A 81 -23.37 -0.21 -1.42
N TYR A 82 -23.23 -1.19 -0.52
CA TYR A 82 -24.21 -2.26 -0.31
C TYR A 82 -25.08 -2.05 0.93
N SER A 83 -25.07 -0.85 1.54
CA SER A 83 -25.83 -0.50 2.75
C SER A 83 -25.67 -1.52 3.88
N LEU A 84 -24.46 -2.05 4.05
CA LEU A 84 -24.20 -3.15 4.97
C LEU A 84 -24.07 -2.67 6.43
N PHE A 85 -23.95 -1.36 6.67
CA PHE A 85 -23.72 -0.79 8.00
C PHE A 85 -24.76 -1.13 9.05
N ASP A 86 -26.02 -1.33 8.65
CA ASP A 86 -27.14 -1.57 9.56
C ASP A 86 -27.38 -3.06 9.86
N LEU A 87 -26.65 -3.97 9.21
CA LEU A 87 -27.01 -5.39 9.17
C LEU A 87 -26.05 -6.34 9.90
N TYR A 88 -25.04 -5.87 10.62
CA TYR A 88 -23.97 -6.78 11.07
C TYR A 88 -24.30 -7.59 12.32
N SER A 89 -24.79 -8.82 12.11
CA SER A 89 -24.51 -9.90 13.06
C SER A 89 -23.04 -10.31 12.95
N GLU A 90 -22.36 -10.54 14.08
CA GLU A 90 -20.98 -11.06 14.15
C GLU A 90 -20.73 -12.25 13.19
N ARG A 91 -21.75 -13.09 13.00
CA ARG A 91 -21.69 -14.27 12.12
C ARG A 91 -21.61 -13.93 10.63
N GLN A 92 -22.05 -12.74 10.22
CA GLN A 92 -22.11 -12.34 8.81
C GLN A 92 -20.83 -11.63 8.35
N LEU A 93 -20.02 -11.15 9.29
CA LEU A 93 -18.84 -10.34 9.01
C LEU A 93 -17.77 -11.07 8.20
N PRO A 94 -17.43 -12.35 8.48
CA PRO A 94 -16.53 -13.12 7.61
C PRO A 94 -17.08 -13.28 6.19
N THR A 95 -18.40 -13.43 6.06
CA THR A 95 -19.07 -13.53 4.75
C THR A 95 -18.93 -12.23 3.97
N ILE A 96 -19.07 -11.09 4.63
CA ILE A 96 -18.96 -9.76 4.02
C ILE A 96 -17.52 -9.47 3.58
N VAL A 97 -16.53 -9.78 4.42
CA VAL A 97 -15.11 -9.69 4.05
C VAL A 97 -14.80 -10.59 2.84
N ASN A 98 -15.30 -11.84 2.84
CA ASN A 98 -15.10 -12.74 1.72
C ASN A 98 -15.77 -12.23 0.43
N ASN A 99 -16.96 -11.64 0.52
CA ASN A 99 -17.66 -11.05 -0.61
C ASN A 99 -16.91 -9.83 -1.15
N PHE A 100 -16.40 -8.96 -0.27
CA PHE A 100 -15.51 -7.86 -0.65
C PHE A 100 -14.26 -8.37 -1.40
N LEU A 101 -13.56 -9.38 -0.87
CA LEU A 101 -12.36 -9.93 -1.51
C LEU A 101 -12.68 -10.56 -2.88
N ARG A 102 -13.85 -11.20 -3.03
CA ARG A 102 -14.34 -11.70 -4.32
C ARG A 102 -14.65 -10.56 -5.29
N ALA A 103 -15.28 -9.48 -4.83
CA ALA A 103 -15.55 -8.31 -5.63
C ALA A 103 -14.26 -7.61 -6.09
N ARG A 104 -13.23 -7.53 -5.23
CA ARG A 104 -11.89 -7.08 -5.61
C ARG A 104 -11.27 -7.98 -6.67
N ARG A 105 -11.37 -9.29 -6.51
CA ARG A 105 -10.81 -10.28 -7.45
C ARG A 105 -11.45 -10.19 -8.83
N ASN A 106 -12.77 -10.09 -8.89
CA ASN A 106 -13.55 -10.17 -10.12
C ASN A 106 -13.80 -8.80 -10.76
N GLY A 107 -13.61 -7.72 -10.00
CA GLY A 107 -14.09 -6.40 -10.36
C GLY A 107 -15.59 -6.26 -10.06
N ILE A 108 -16.06 -5.01 -10.10
CA ILE A 108 -17.48 -4.66 -10.00
C ILE A 108 -17.82 -3.89 -11.26
N CYS A 109 -18.80 -4.39 -12.02
CA CYS A 109 -19.18 -3.77 -13.28
C CYS A 109 -19.98 -2.47 -13.03
N PRO A 110 -19.86 -1.47 -13.91
CA PRO A 110 -20.68 -0.27 -13.82
C PRO A 110 -22.17 -0.64 -13.92
N GLY A 111 -22.99 -0.20 -12.96
CA GLY A 111 -24.44 -0.40 -12.96
C GLY A 111 -24.98 -1.33 -11.88
N GLU A 112 -24.14 -2.19 -11.28
CA GLU A 112 -24.55 -3.03 -10.15
C GLU A 112 -24.58 -2.26 -8.83
N THR A 113 -23.69 -1.28 -8.67
CA THR A 113 -23.57 -0.43 -7.47
C THR A 113 -23.02 0.96 -7.81
N SER A 114 -22.96 1.85 -6.81
CA SER A 114 -22.30 3.16 -6.91
C SER A 114 -20.78 3.07 -7.12
N ILE A 115 -20.17 1.91 -6.85
CA ILE A 115 -18.74 1.67 -7.00
C ILE A 115 -18.44 0.90 -8.28
N THR A 116 -17.34 1.25 -8.95
CA THR A 116 -16.85 0.52 -10.12
C THR A 116 -15.38 0.20 -9.93
N TRP A 117 -15.06 -1.09 -9.85
CA TRP A 117 -13.70 -1.55 -9.61
C TRP A 117 -13.20 -2.45 -10.72
N ARG A 118 -11.95 -2.24 -11.11
CA ARG A 118 -11.25 -3.17 -11.99
C ARG A 118 -10.82 -4.41 -11.19
N PRO A 119 -10.87 -5.61 -11.80
CA PRO A 119 -10.36 -6.82 -11.16
C PRO A 119 -8.89 -6.69 -10.79
N VAL A 120 -8.51 -7.22 -9.64
CA VAL A 120 -7.11 -7.21 -9.16
C VAL A 120 -6.48 -8.60 -9.11
N MET A 121 -5.14 -8.62 -9.08
CA MET A 121 -4.37 -9.86 -8.99
C MET A 121 -4.59 -10.56 -7.65
N ARG A 122 -4.43 -11.89 -7.62
CA ARG A 122 -4.59 -12.70 -6.40
C ARG A 122 -3.64 -12.23 -5.29
N THR A 123 -2.43 -11.84 -5.65
CA THR A 123 -1.44 -11.27 -4.72
C THR A 123 -1.92 -9.97 -4.09
N THR A 124 -2.66 -9.14 -4.83
CA THR A 124 -3.31 -7.94 -4.28
C THR A 124 -4.44 -8.31 -3.33
N VAL A 125 -5.28 -9.29 -3.69
CA VAL A 125 -6.37 -9.78 -2.82
C VAL A 125 -5.81 -10.36 -1.51
N GLU A 126 -4.68 -11.06 -1.56
CA GLU A 126 -4.05 -11.61 -0.35
C GLU A 126 -3.49 -10.51 0.55
N ARG A 127 -2.88 -9.46 -0.03
CA ARG A 127 -2.47 -8.28 0.73
C ARG A 127 -3.67 -7.54 1.32
N ASP A 128 -4.76 -7.43 0.56
CA ASP A 128 -5.99 -6.81 1.02
C ASP A 128 -6.57 -7.60 2.22
N ARG A 129 -6.58 -8.93 2.12
CA ARG A 129 -6.99 -9.82 3.22
C ARG A 129 -6.12 -9.62 4.46
N GLN A 130 -4.80 -9.59 4.31
CA GLN A 130 -3.88 -9.40 5.42
C GLN A 130 -4.07 -8.03 6.07
N ALA A 131 -4.26 -6.97 5.29
CA ALA A 131 -4.51 -5.63 5.81
C ALA A 131 -5.79 -5.57 6.67
N ILE A 132 -6.88 -6.20 6.21
CA ILE A 132 -8.14 -6.31 6.97
C ILE A 132 -7.94 -7.12 8.25
N ALA A 133 -7.20 -8.23 8.19
CA ALA A 133 -6.90 -9.03 9.37
C ALA A 133 -6.06 -8.26 10.40
N ASP A 134 -5.03 -7.54 9.95
CA ASP A 134 -4.17 -6.73 10.83
C ASP A 134 -4.95 -5.59 11.49
N PHE A 135 -5.82 -4.92 10.73
CA PHE A 135 -6.67 -3.86 11.28
C PHE A 135 -7.69 -4.42 12.28
N SER A 136 -8.30 -5.57 11.95
CA SER A 136 -9.15 -6.29 12.89
C SER A 136 -8.43 -6.60 14.19
N ASP A 137 -7.24 -7.20 14.11
CA ASP A 137 -6.46 -7.56 15.30
C ASP A 137 -6.10 -6.32 16.12
N PHE A 138 -5.79 -5.21 15.45
CA PHE A 138 -5.58 -3.93 16.11
C PHE A 138 -6.83 -3.49 16.88
N CYS A 139 -8.02 -3.48 16.25
CA CYS A 139 -9.27 -3.09 16.91
C CYS A 139 -9.60 -3.99 18.11
N ILE A 140 -9.30 -5.30 18.03
CA ILE A 140 -9.45 -6.22 19.17
C ILE A 140 -8.54 -5.80 20.33
N GLN A 141 -7.28 -5.47 20.03
CA GLN A 141 -6.28 -5.14 21.03
C GLN A 141 -6.53 -3.76 21.66
N SER A 142 -6.92 -2.77 20.86
CA SER A 142 -7.11 -1.38 21.31
C SER A 142 -8.44 -1.19 22.04
N GLU A 143 -9.53 -1.74 21.49
CA GLU A 143 -10.90 -1.46 21.97
C GLU A 143 -11.55 -2.65 22.66
N GLY A 144 -11.00 -3.84 22.46
CA GLY A 144 -11.63 -5.06 22.93
C GLY A 144 -12.75 -5.60 22.07
N GLY A 145 -12.67 -5.39 20.75
CA GLY A 145 -13.56 -6.00 19.76
C GLY A 145 -13.32 -7.50 19.50
N PHE A 146 -14.05 -8.06 18.54
CA PHE A 146 -13.89 -9.44 18.04
C PHE A 146 -13.04 -9.49 16.75
N ALA A 147 -12.49 -10.66 16.41
CA ALA A 147 -11.72 -10.86 15.18
C ALA A 147 -12.62 -10.93 13.93
N LEU A 148 -12.55 -9.93 13.05
CA LEU A 148 -13.17 -9.93 11.71
C LEU A 148 -12.75 -11.16 10.89
N LEU A 149 -11.53 -11.64 11.11
CA LEU A 149 -10.99 -12.85 10.51
C LEU A 149 -10.28 -13.70 11.57
N PRO A 150 -10.68 -14.96 11.80
CA PRO A 150 -9.89 -15.85 12.66
C PRO A 150 -8.54 -16.10 11.98
N ARG A 151 -7.44 -15.65 12.61
CA ARG A 151 -6.08 -16.09 12.22
C ARG A 151 -5.99 -17.59 12.51
N LEU A 152 -5.90 -18.39 11.45
CA LEU A 152 -5.51 -19.80 11.51
C LEU A 152 -3.97 -19.89 11.68
N ASP A 153 -3.41 -19.20 12.68
CA ASP A 153 -2.03 -19.45 13.07
C ASP A 153 -2.03 -20.65 14.03
N VAL A 154 -2.08 -21.85 13.44
CA VAL A 154 -2.03 -23.14 14.14
C VAL A 154 -0.68 -23.33 14.87
N SER A 155 0.31 -22.49 14.59
CA SER A 155 1.70 -22.67 15.01
C SER A 155 2.04 -22.06 16.39
N LYS A 156 1.20 -21.18 16.95
CA LYS A 156 1.46 -20.57 18.27
C LYS A 156 0.25 -20.77 19.18
N GLY A 157 0.43 -21.66 20.17
CA GLY A 157 -0.58 -22.07 21.14
C GLY A 157 -1.48 -20.92 21.62
N ASN A 158 -2.77 -21.16 21.49
CA ASN A 158 -3.90 -20.24 21.58
C ASN A 158 -4.17 -19.66 23.00
N SER A 159 -3.14 -19.43 23.82
CA SER A 159 -3.27 -18.88 25.18
C SER A 159 -3.46 -17.36 25.19
N ALA A 160 -2.71 -16.62 24.36
CA ALA A 160 -2.78 -15.16 24.34
C ALA A 160 -4.13 -14.62 23.82
N TYR A 161 -4.73 -15.32 22.85
CA TYR A 161 -6.05 -14.98 22.32
C TYR A 161 -7.16 -15.20 23.36
N VAL A 162 -7.09 -16.32 24.09
CA VAL A 162 -8.05 -16.66 25.16
C VAL A 162 -7.91 -15.70 26.35
N ASP A 163 -6.69 -15.33 26.72
CA ASP A 163 -6.46 -14.36 27.81
C ASP A 163 -6.80 -12.93 27.40
N ALA A 164 -6.61 -12.56 26.12
CA ALA A 164 -7.15 -11.32 25.58
C ALA A 164 -8.68 -11.29 25.73
N LEU A 165 -9.39 -12.33 25.24
CA LEU A 165 -10.85 -12.45 25.38
C LEU A 165 -11.33 -12.33 26.85
N ARG A 166 -10.60 -12.92 27.81
CA ARG A 166 -10.92 -12.79 29.25
C ARG A 166 -10.73 -11.36 29.78
N ARG A 167 -9.71 -10.63 29.32
CA ARG A 167 -9.50 -9.22 29.67
C ARG A 167 -10.60 -8.34 29.07
N LEU A 168 -11.11 -8.69 27.89
CA LEU A 168 -12.20 -7.98 27.22
C LEU A 168 -13.54 -8.13 27.94
N ALA A 169 -13.82 -9.32 28.47
CA ALA A 169 -14.99 -9.55 29.33
C ALA A 169 -15.02 -8.61 30.56
N ARG A 170 -13.85 -8.22 31.08
CA ARG A 170 -13.72 -7.38 32.28
C ARG A 170 -13.78 -5.87 32.01
N ARG A 171 -13.40 -5.39 30.82
CA ARG A 171 -13.40 -3.95 30.49
C ARG A 171 -14.77 -3.44 29.97
N ARG A 172 -15.62 -4.33 29.46
CA ARG A 172 -16.94 -3.99 28.86
C ARG A 172 -18.01 -3.51 29.83
N THR A 173 -17.82 -3.63 31.14
CA THR A 173 -18.76 -3.09 32.14
C THR A 173 -18.70 -1.57 32.30
N LEU A 174 -17.72 -0.87 31.68
CA LEU A 174 -17.41 0.53 32.04
C LEU A 174 -17.59 1.58 30.93
N THR A 175 -17.79 1.20 29.66
CA THR A 175 -17.83 2.16 28.54
C THR A 175 -18.98 1.82 27.58
N ARG A 176 -20.13 2.47 27.79
CA ARG A 176 -21.39 2.14 27.10
C ARG A 176 -21.78 3.12 25.99
N ASP A 177 -21.10 4.27 25.87
CA ASP A 177 -21.55 5.34 25.00
C ASP A 177 -20.44 5.73 23.99
N ASN A 178 -20.79 5.72 22.69
CA ASN A 178 -20.12 6.34 21.53
C ASN A 178 -19.22 5.57 20.54
N ASN A 179 -19.04 4.25 20.60
CA ASN A 179 -18.31 3.54 19.52
C ASN A 179 -19.22 2.86 18.50
N LEU A 180 -19.06 3.24 17.22
CA LEU A 180 -19.74 2.67 16.04
C LEU A 180 -19.48 1.15 15.90
N LEU A 181 -18.51 0.59 16.62
CA LEU A 181 -18.16 -0.84 16.63
C LEU A 181 -18.59 -1.58 17.92
N TYR A 182 -19.32 -0.91 18.82
CA TYR A 182 -19.71 -1.48 20.12
C TYR A 182 -20.56 -2.75 20.01
N HIS A 183 -21.34 -2.91 18.95
CA HIS A 183 -22.19 -4.08 18.71
C HIS A 183 -21.42 -5.36 18.31
N LEU A 184 -20.11 -5.29 18.10
CA LEU A 184 -19.21 -6.44 17.97
C LEU A 184 -18.93 -7.17 19.30
N SER A 185 -19.66 -6.82 20.38
CA SER A 185 -19.39 -7.26 21.75
C SER A 185 -20.30 -8.37 22.30
N GLY A 186 -21.22 -8.90 21.48
CA GLY A 186 -22.09 -10.01 21.87
C GLY A 186 -21.33 -11.33 21.98
N PHE A 187 -21.46 -12.05 23.09
CA PHE A 187 -20.82 -13.36 23.28
C PHE A 187 -21.49 -14.44 22.41
N SER A 188 -20.74 -15.03 21.48
CA SER A 188 -20.98 -16.41 21.04
C SER A 188 -19.68 -17.09 20.61
N ARG A 189 -19.52 -18.35 21.02
CA ARG A 189 -18.34 -19.18 20.72
C ARG A 189 -18.00 -19.16 19.22
N PRO A 190 -16.71 -19.08 18.85
CA PRO A 190 -16.32 -19.00 17.45
C PRO A 190 -16.70 -20.29 16.72
N ALA A 191 -17.63 -20.19 15.77
CA ALA A 191 -17.88 -21.24 14.81
C ALA A 191 -16.66 -21.33 13.89
N VAL A 192 -16.07 -22.51 13.76
CA VAL A 192 -14.93 -22.79 12.86
C VAL A 192 -15.38 -22.50 11.42
N ALA A 193 -15.06 -21.31 10.91
CA ALA A 193 -15.38 -20.93 9.55
C ALA A 193 -14.54 -21.78 8.60
N ARG A 194 -15.20 -22.66 7.83
CA ARG A 194 -14.58 -23.41 6.74
C ARG A 194 -13.93 -22.42 5.78
N GLN A 195 -12.63 -22.57 5.52
CA GLN A 195 -11.92 -21.81 4.49
C GLN A 195 -12.60 -22.07 3.14
N VAL A 196 -13.38 -21.10 2.68
CA VAL A 196 -13.88 -21.13 1.31
C VAL A 196 -12.71 -20.74 0.42
N GLY A 197 -12.04 -21.75 -0.14
CA GLY A 197 -11.01 -21.55 -1.15
C GLY A 197 -11.59 -20.68 -2.27
N ILE A 198 -10.98 -19.54 -2.55
CA ILE A 198 -11.37 -18.71 -3.68
C ILE A 198 -11.03 -19.53 -4.93
N PRO A 199 -12.03 -20.03 -5.69
CA PRO A 199 -11.74 -20.88 -6.85
C PRO A 199 -10.83 -20.11 -7.79
N GLY A 200 -9.68 -20.71 -8.08
CA GLY A 200 -8.58 -20.06 -8.78
C GLY A 200 -8.92 -19.85 -10.25
N ARG A 201 -9.67 -18.80 -10.59
CA ARG A 201 -9.56 -18.24 -11.94
C ARG A 201 -8.14 -17.71 -12.04
N THR A 202 -7.26 -18.43 -12.73
CA THR A 202 -5.97 -17.91 -13.14
C THR A 202 -6.30 -16.75 -14.07
N ILE A 203 -6.42 -15.53 -13.52
CA ILE A 203 -6.19 -14.34 -14.32
C ILE A 203 -4.82 -14.62 -14.88
N GLN A 204 -4.77 -15.00 -16.16
CA GLN A 204 -3.52 -15.10 -16.90
C GLN A 204 -2.81 -13.85 -16.47
N ARG A 205 -1.67 -14.02 -15.78
CA ARG A 205 -0.72 -12.92 -15.73
C ARG A 205 -0.71 -12.50 -17.20
N GLN A 206 -1.15 -11.29 -17.49
CA GLN A 206 -0.38 -10.53 -18.44
C GLN A 206 0.99 -10.56 -17.78
N SER A 207 1.74 -11.66 -17.98
CA SER A 207 3.17 -11.64 -18.03
C SER A 207 3.33 -10.43 -18.91
N SER A 208 3.81 -9.34 -18.30
CA SER A 208 4.35 -8.21 -19.04
C SER A 208 4.92 -8.81 -20.30
N ARG A 209 4.19 -8.62 -21.42
CA ARG A 209 4.37 -9.34 -22.70
C ARG A 209 5.85 -9.64 -22.82
N ALA A 210 6.21 -10.91 -22.63
CA ALA A 210 7.59 -11.40 -22.56
C ALA A 210 8.64 -10.31 -22.26
N LYS A 211 8.60 -9.62 -21.09
CA LYS A 211 9.42 -8.42 -20.74
C LYS A 211 10.33 -8.07 -21.90
N ASP A 212 9.83 -7.33 -22.89
CA ASP A 212 10.63 -6.98 -24.05
C ASP A 212 11.78 -6.14 -23.51
N PHE A 213 12.91 -6.80 -23.22
CA PHE A 213 14.14 -6.14 -22.88
C PHE A 213 14.46 -5.36 -24.13
N LEU A 214 14.48 -4.03 -24.01
CA LEU A 214 14.84 -3.17 -25.13
C LEU A 214 16.18 -3.66 -25.65
N ARG A 215 16.27 -3.87 -26.96
CA ARG A 215 17.54 -4.24 -27.59
C ARG A 215 18.53 -3.11 -27.35
N ILE A 216 19.82 -3.44 -27.33
CA ILE A 216 20.88 -2.45 -27.10
C ILE A 216 20.78 -1.25 -28.06
N ASP A 217 20.38 -1.47 -29.31
CA ASP A 217 20.19 -0.41 -30.31
C ASP A 217 18.95 0.46 -30.04
N GLU A 218 17.93 -0.09 -29.39
CA GLU A 218 16.76 0.69 -28.96
C GLU A 218 17.12 1.55 -27.75
N ILE A 219 17.86 1.00 -26.79
CA ILE A 219 18.40 1.72 -25.63
C ILE A 219 19.25 2.90 -26.10
N ARG A 220 20.21 2.67 -27.00
CA ARG A 220 21.06 3.72 -27.59
C ARG A 220 20.22 4.81 -28.27
N ARG A 221 19.26 4.42 -29.11
CA ARG A 221 18.35 5.37 -29.77
C ARG A 221 17.54 6.21 -28.78
N VAL A 222 17.07 5.64 -27.67
CA VAL A 222 16.34 6.37 -26.63
C VAL A 222 17.27 7.37 -25.92
N ILE A 223 18.49 6.96 -25.58
CA ILE A 223 19.50 7.84 -24.96
C ILE A 223 19.87 8.99 -25.91
N ASP A 224 20.14 8.70 -27.18
CA ASP A 224 20.57 9.69 -28.16
C ASP A 224 19.51 10.76 -28.41
N LYS A 225 18.24 10.34 -28.53
CA LYS A 225 17.09 11.23 -28.73
C LYS A 225 16.73 12.08 -27.51
N THR A 226 17.24 11.75 -26.33
CA THR A 226 16.89 12.47 -25.10
C THR A 226 17.63 13.81 -25.05
N ALA A 227 16.94 14.94 -25.19
CA ALA A 227 17.61 16.24 -25.32
C ALA A 227 18.39 16.68 -24.07
N ARG A 228 17.89 16.37 -22.86
CA ARG A 228 18.50 16.82 -21.60
C ARG A 228 19.62 15.87 -21.15
N VAL A 229 20.82 16.41 -20.92
CA VAL A 229 21.99 15.64 -20.47
C VAL A 229 21.73 14.88 -19.18
N SER A 230 21.07 15.51 -18.20
CA SER A 230 20.71 14.85 -16.92
C SER A 230 19.82 13.63 -17.12
N HIS A 231 18.86 13.70 -18.04
CA HIS A 231 18.00 12.57 -18.38
C HIS A 231 18.79 11.48 -19.13
N LYS A 232 19.73 11.83 -20.01
CA LYS A 232 20.63 10.85 -20.65
C LYS A 232 21.42 10.07 -19.61
N MET A 233 22.01 10.76 -18.63
CA MET A 233 22.76 10.12 -17.54
C MET A 233 21.89 9.15 -16.76
N LEU A 234 20.69 9.57 -16.37
CA LEU A 234 19.73 8.71 -15.65
C LEU A 234 19.29 7.49 -16.47
N LEU A 235 19.11 7.64 -17.79
CA LEU A 235 18.76 6.53 -18.68
C LEU A 235 19.93 5.55 -18.87
N ILE A 236 21.15 6.05 -19.08
CA ILE A 236 22.36 5.21 -19.16
C ILE A 236 22.45 4.36 -17.90
N GLU A 237 22.35 5.00 -16.75
CA GLU A 237 22.42 4.31 -15.48
C GLU A 237 21.28 3.30 -15.30
N ALA A 238 20.02 3.69 -15.58
CA ALA A 238 18.87 2.81 -15.48
C ALA A 238 19.01 1.55 -16.36
N PHE A 239 19.53 1.69 -17.57
CA PHE A 239 19.66 0.58 -18.51
C PHE A 239 20.89 -0.30 -18.26
N PHE A 240 22.01 0.28 -17.85
CA PHE A 240 23.28 -0.45 -17.73
C PHE A 240 23.61 -0.88 -16.30
N CYS A 241 23.14 -0.16 -15.28
CA CYS A 241 23.36 -0.49 -13.87
C CYS A 241 22.14 -1.14 -13.22
N GLY A 242 20.96 -1.05 -13.86
CA GLY A 242 19.70 -1.60 -13.34
C GLY A 242 19.21 -1.06 -11.98
N PRO A 243 19.53 0.18 -11.55
CA PRO A 243 19.01 0.71 -10.30
C PRO A 243 17.50 0.86 -10.37
N ARG A 244 16.85 0.84 -9.20
CA ARG A 244 15.44 1.24 -9.11
C ARG A 244 15.32 2.72 -9.41
N LEU A 245 14.21 3.17 -9.99
CA LEU A 245 14.00 4.59 -10.34
C LEU A 245 14.21 5.55 -9.15
N SER A 246 13.95 5.09 -7.92
CA SER A 246 14.19 5.88 -6.71
C SER A 246 15.66 6.04 -6.35
N GLU A 247 16.55 5.13 -6.72
CA GLU A 247 17.96 5.13 -6.30
C GLU A 247 18.75 6.30 -6.91
N PRO A 248 18.72 6.57 -8.23
CA PRO A 248 19.40 7.73 -8.82
C PRO A 248 18.91 9.06 -8.25
N LEU A 249 17.65 9.14 -7.81
CA LEU A 249 17.06 10.36 -7.24
C LEU A 249 17.62 10.72 -5.85
N HIS A 250 18.22 9.76 -5.15
CA HIS A 250 18.86 9.98 -3.85
C HIS A 250 20.39 10.04 -3.95
N ARG A 251 20.95 10.04 -5.17
CA ARG A 251 22.39 10.07 -5.38
C ARG A 251 22.95 11.48 -5.20
N TRP A 252 24.08 11.55 -4.50
CA TRP A 252 24.92 12.73 -4.38
C TRP A 252 26.12 12.64 -5.33
N ARG A 253 26.70 13.80 -5.66
CA ARG A 253 27.92 13.87 -6.49
C ARG A 253 29.06 13.01 -5.94
N VAL A 254 29.19 12.94 -4.60
CA VAL A 254 30.23 12.18 -3.90
C VAL A 254 30.07 10.66 -4.00
N ASP A 255 28.88 10.18 -4.38
CA ASP A 255 28.63 8.74 -4.57
C ASP A 255 29.14 8.25 -5.93
N THR A 256 29.67 9.15 -6.77
CA THR A 256 30.32 8.80 -8.04
C THR A 256 31.82 9.05 -7.90
N LEU A 257 32.58 7.97 -7.81
CA LEU A 257 34.03 8.00 -7.64
C LEU A 257 34.74 7.72 -8.96
N PRO A 258 35.98 8.22 -9.15
CA PRO A 258 36.78 7.83 -10.30
C PRO A 258 37.10 6.33 -10.23
N GLY A 259 37.27 5.71 -11.40
CA GLY A 259 37.55 4.27 -11.50
C GLY A 259 38.82 3.81 -10.78
N SER A 260 39.77 4.72 -10.56
CA SER A 260 40.98 4.48 -9.76
C SER A 260 40.69 4.10 -8.30
N GLN A 261 39.53 4.48 -7.75
CA GLN A 261 39.12 4.12 -6.39
C GLN A 261 38.53 2.70 -6.29
N ARG A 262 38.35 2.01 -7.43
CA ARG A 262 37.67 0.71 -7.47
C ARG A 262 38.37 -0.36 -6.66
N GLN A 263 39.69 -0.50 -6.80
CA GLN A 263 40.48 -1.51 -6.08
C GLN A 263 40.58 -1.21 -4.57
N ALA A 264 40.50 0.06 -4.18
CA ALA A 264 40.50 0.43 -2.77
C ALA A 264 39.20 -0.01 -2.06
N ILE A 265 38.08 -0.05 -2.79
CA ILE A 265 36.76 -0.41 -2.25
C ILE A 265 36.46 -1.90 -2.48
N PHE A 266 36.88 -2.44 -3.62
CA PHE A 266 36.69 -3.82 -4.04
C PHE A 266 38.05 -4.42 -4.43
N PRO A 267 38.81 -4.96 -3.47
CA PRO A 267 40.19 -5.42 -3.70
C PRO A 267 40.31 -6.52 -4.77
N ASP A 268 39.25 -7.33 -4.92
CA ASP A 268 39.21 -8.43 -5.89
C ASP A 268 38.82 -7.98 -7.32
N ASP A 269 38.50 -6.70 -7.51
CA ASP A 269 37.99 -6.19 -8.78
C ASP A 269 39.12 -5.66 -9.67
N LEU A 270 38.93 -5.77 -10.99
CA LEU A 270 39.95 -5.33 -11.94
C LEU A 270 40.02 -3.80 -12.01
N PRO A 271 41.22 -3.23 -12.22
CA PRO A 271 41.34 -1.80 -12.41
C PRO A 271 40.56 -1.39 -13.66
N SER A 272 39.76 -0.33 -13.53
CA SER A 272 38.90 0.15 -14.60
C SER A 272 38.96 1.67 -14.69
N ALA A 273 38.94 2.20 -15.91
CA ALA A 273 38.77 3.64 -16.14
C ALA A 273 37.32 4.10 -15.92
N LEU A 274 36.38 3.16 -15.80
CA LEU A 274 34.96 3.47 -15.63
C LEU A 274 34.69 4.00 -14.21
N PRO A 275 33.80 4.99 -14.05
CA PRO A 275 33.44 5.51 -12.74
C PRO A 275 32.81 4.41 -11.88
N VAL A 276 33.10 4.48 -10.57
CA VAL A 276 32.46 3.63 -9.56
C VAL A 276 31.28 4.38 -9.00
N VAL A 277 30.09 3.79 -9.10
CA VAL A 277 28.86 4.35 -8.55
C VAL A 277 28.52 3.57 -7.28
N LEU A 278 28.54 4.27 -6.15
CA LEU A 278 28.16 3.72 -4.86
C LEU A 278 26.66 3.93 -4.63
N TYR A 279 25.99 2.85 -4.21
CA TYR A 279 24.60 2.91 -3.79
C TYR A 279 24.56 2.76 -2.28
N ALA A 280 24.59 3.89 -1.57
CA ALA A 280 24.35 3.92 -0.13
C ALA A 280 22.85 3.87 0.16
N HIS A 281 22.48 3.26 1.29
CA HIS A 281 21.08 3.30 1.74
C HIS A 281 20.70 4.76 2.03
N PRO A 282 19.56 5.28 1.54
CA PRO A 282 19.21 6.70 1.71
C PRO A 282 19.23 7.19 3.16
N SER A 283 18.92 6.32 4.13
CA SER A 283 18.97 6.65 5.56
C SER A 283 20.39 6.69 6.16
N GLN A 284 21.39 6.21 5.42
CA GLN A 284 22.81 6.17 5.80
C GLN A 284 23.63 7.20 5.03
N SER A 285 23.08 7.78 3.95
CA SER A 285 23.70 8.88 3.22
C SER A 285 23.54 10.19 3.98
N THR A 286 24.65 10.73 4.48
CA THR A 286 24.71 12.07 5.04
C THR A 286 25.33 13.01 4.01
N TYR A 287 24.66 14.13 3.70
CA TYR A 287 25.29 15.17 2.88
C TYR A 287 26.46 15.80 3.64
N THR A 288 27.68 15.53 3.16
CA THR A 288 28.92 16.10 3.72
C THR A 288 29.41 17.32 2.95
N GLY A 289 28.71 17.71 1.87
CA GLY A 289 29.09 18.85 1.05
C GLY A 289 28.84 20.18 1.76
N ARG A 290 29.59 21.20 1.34
CA ARG A 290 29.21 22.61 1.59
C ARG A 290 28.45 23.09 0.35
N LEU A 291 27.26 23.64 0.53
CA LEU A 291 26.57 24.38 -0.52
C LEU A 291 27.34 25.68 -0.72
N TYR A 292 28.29 25.68 -1.65
CA TYR A 292 28.87 26.93 -2.12
C TYR A 292 27.78 27.64 -2.92
N SER A 293 27.23 28.72 -2.37
CA SER A 293 26.47 29.71 -3.14
C SER A 293 27.45 30.49 -4.01
N ALA A 294 28.14 29.81 -4.93
CA ALA A 294 28.81 30.51 -6.00
C ALA A 294 27.71 30.89 -6.99
N SER A 295 27.42 32.18 -7.06
CA SER A 295 26.68 32.79 -8.16
C SER A 295 27.20 32.22 -9.47
N MET A 296 26.33 31.57 -10.24
CA MET A 296 26.62 31.31 -11.64
C MET A 296 26.47 32.64 -12.38
N ASP A 297 27.62 33.23 -12.72
CA ASP A 297 27.75 34.03 -13.94
C ASP A 297 27.86 33.07 -15.14
#